data_AF-A0A6J1IDY6-F1
#
_entry.id   AF-A0A6J1IDY6-F1
#
_cell.length_a   1.000
_cell.length_b   1.000
_cell.length_c   1.000
_cell.angle_alpha   90.00
_cell.angle_beta   90.00
_cell.angle_gamma   90.00
#
_symmetry.space_group_name_H-M   'P 1'
#
loop_
_entity.id
_entity.type
_entity.pdbx_description
1 polymer ?
#
loop_
_entity_poly.entity_id
_entity_poly.type
_entity_poly.pdbx_seq_one_letter_code
_entity_poly.pdbx_strand_id
1 'polypeptide(L)'
;MERHRWLKVAIFACLVAFSVGREFRLNHKHSGDAISFNHTLAEILVQYASAAYISDLTELFTWTCSRCDDLTQGFEVIELVVDVQHCLQSYVGVSKSLNAIVIAFRGTQENSIQNWIEDLYWKQLDQMYPGMPDAMVHHGFYFAYHNTTIRPAIVSAVERARKFYGNLDIMVTGHSMGGAMAAFCGLDLAVSHNYQNVQVMTFGQPRIGNAVFASYYSNIVPNTFRVTNGNDIVPHLPPFYSYFPRKTYRHFPREVWLYDVGFGSFIYQVEKVCDGSGEDPSCCR
;
A
#
# COMPACT_ATOMS: atom_id res chain seq x y z
N MET A 1 -32.56 54.43 40.99
CA MET A 1 -31.55 53.55 41.60
C MET A 1 -32.32 52.69 42.59
N GLU A 2 -32.51 51.39 42.45
CA GLU A 2 -31.56 50.32 42.12
C GLU A 2 -31.96 49.54 40.86
N ARG A 3 -31.63 50.16 39.74
CA ARG A 3 -31.58 49.60 38.40
C ARG A 3 -30.27 48.81 38.25
N HIS A 4 -29.99 47.86 39.14
CA HIS A 4 -28.70 47.15 39.19
C HIS A 4 -28.77 45.69 39.68
N ARG A 5 -29.94 45.04 39.56
CA ARG A 5 -30.08 43.59 39.87
C ARG A 5 -30.79 42.75 38.81
N TRP A 6 -31.10 43.33 37.65
CA TRP A 6 -31.67 42.61 36.49
C TRP A 6 -30.75 42.60 35.26
N LEU A 7 -29.65 43.36 35.26
CA LEU A 7 -28.68 43.38 34.15
C LEU A 7 -27.67 42.22 34.17
N LYS A 8 -27.54 41.47 35.27
CA LYS A 8 -26.63 40.32 35.34
C LYS A 8 -27.28 38.98 34.98
N VAL A 9 -28.61 38.91 34.90
CA VAL A 9 -29.33 37.70 34.46
C VAL A 9 -29.62 37.72 32.96
N ALA A 10 -29.72 38.91 32.34
CA ALA A 10 -29.91 39.04 30.89
C ALA A 10 -28.62 38.81 30.07
N ILE A 11 -27.42 38.88 30.67
CA ILE A 11 -26.15 38.66 29.96
C ILE A 11 -25.75 37.18 29.93
N PHE A 12 -26.29 36.35 30.83
CA PHE A 12 -26.02 34.89 30.81
C PHE A 12 -27.05 34.08 30.01
N ALA A 13 -28.16 34.69 29.60
CA ALA A 13 -29.18 34.06 28.73
C ALA A 13 -29.01 34.39 27.23
N CYS A 14 -28.10 35.30 26.86
CA CYS A 14 -27.83 35.66 25.46
C CYS A 14 -26.53 35.05 24.87
N LEU A 15 -25.79 34.22 25.62
CA LEU A 15 -24.62 33.49 25.12
C LEU A 15 -24.90 32.03 24.75
N VAL A 16 -26.18 31.63 24.66
CA VAL A 16 -26.60 30.29 24.21
C VAL A 16 -27.33 30.35 22.84
N ALA A 17 -27.44 31.52 22.21
CA ALA A 17 -28.22 31.70 20.98
C ALA A 17 -27.43 32.12 19.72
N PHE A 18 -26.09 32.19 19.77
CA PHE A 18 -25.26 32.44 18.57
C PHE A 18 -24.03 31.55 18.54
N SER A 19 -24.28 30.24 18.45
CA SER A 19 -23.35 29.29 17.84
C SER A 19 -24.16 28.28 17.03
N VAL A 20 -24.91 28.78 16.05
CA VAL A 20 -25.20 28.01 14.84
C VAL A 20 -23.90 27.93 14.04
N GLY A 21 -22.92 27.22 14.62
CA GLY A 21 -21.88 26.60 13.83
C GLY A 21 -22.60 25.56 13.00
N ARG A 22 -22.63 25.77 11.69
CA ARG A 22 -22.94 24.71 10.72
C ARG A 22 -22.04 23.54 11.06
N GLU A 23 -22.55 22.56 11.81
CA GLU A 23 -22.06 21.20 11.67
C GLU A 23 -22.25 20.89 10.19
N PHE A 24 -21.15 20.88 9.45
CA PHE A 24 -21.08 20.08 8.24
C PHE A 24 -21.30 18.65 8.71
N ARG A 25 -22.57 18.24 8.78
CA ARG A 25 -22.96 16.85 8.61
C ARG A 25 -22.52 16.51 7.20
N LEU A 26 -21.27 16.08 7.07
CA LEU A 26 -20.87 15.20 6.01
C LEU A 26 -21.80 14.00 6.16
N ASN A 27 -22.88 14.02 5.38
CA ASN A 27 -23.57 12.81 5.02
C ASN A 27 -22.51 11.93 4.35
N HIS A 28 -21.84 11.09 5.14
CA HIS A 28 -21.27 9.87 4.62
C HIS A 28 -22.46 9.10 4.06
N LYS A 29 -22.74 9.35 2.78
CA LYS A 29 -23.33 8.36 1.90
C LYS A 29 -22.39 7.15 1.99
N HIS A 30 -22.67 6.23 2.91
CA HIS A 30 -22.31 4.83 2.74
C HIS A 30 -23.13 4.34 1.55
N SER A 31 -22.56 4.55 0.37
CA SER A 31 -23.03 4.00 -0.89
C SER A 31 -21.78 3.63 -1.66
N GLY A 32 -21.38 2.37 -1.53
CA GLY A 32 -20.22 1.76 -2.15
C GLY A 32 -19.88 0.53 -1.33
N ASP A 33 -19.94 -0.64 -1.94
CA ASP A 33 -19.71 -1.94 -1.31
C ASP A 33 -18.52 -1.89 -0.33
N ALA A 34 -18.69 -2.46 0.85
CA ALA A 34 -17.59 -2.53 1.82
C ALA A 34 -16.41 -3.24 1.15
N ILE A 35 -15.28 -2.54 0.98
CA ILE A 35 -14.05 -3.09 0.44
C ILE A 35 -13.62 -4.26 1.35
N SER A 36 -13.91 -5.48 0.89
CA SER A 36 -13.69 -6.72 1.62
C SER A 36 -12.43 -7.40 1.13
N PHE A 37 -11.65 -7.94 2.07
CA PHE A 37 -10.50 -8.76 1.74
C PHE A 37 -10.93 -10.06 1.05
N ASN A 38 -10.15 -10.50 0.05
CA ASN A 38 -10.37 -11.75 -0.67
C ASN A 38 -9.10 -12.62 -0.56
N HIS A 39 -9.20 -13.72 0.19
CA HIS A 39 -8.09 -14.63 0.43
C HIS A 39 -7.56 -15.27 -0.86
N THR A 40 -8.44 -15.78 -1.72
CA THR A 40 -8.03 -16.40 -2.99
C THR A 40 -7.30 -15.40 -3.89
N LEU A 41 -7.73 -14.13 -3.91
CA LEU A 41 -7.00 -13.09 -4.62
C LEU A 41 -5.60 -12.86 -4.03
N ALA A 42 -5.47 -12.93 -2.70
CA ALA A 42 -4.17 -12.81 -2.04
C ALA A 42 -3.24 -13.98 -2.38
N GLU A 43 -3.74 -15.21 -2.43
CA GLU A 43 -2.99 -16.38 -2.88
C GLU A 43 -2.51 -16.24 -4.34
N ILE A 44 -3.36 -15.69 -5.23
CA ILE A 44 -2.96 -15.41 -6.61
C ILE A 44 -1.88 -14.31 -6.67
N LEU A 45 -2.11 -13.19 -5.98
CA LEU A 45 -1.20 -12.03 -6.04
C LEU A 45 0.14 -12.27 -5.33
N VAL A 46 0.21 -13.19 -4.35
CA VAL A 46 1.49 -13.58 -3.75
C VAL A 46 2.31 -14.45 -4.69
N GLN A 47 1.67 -15.29 -5.53
CA GLN A 47 2.37 -16.04 -6.57
C GLN A 47 2.98 -15.09 -7.62
N TYR A 48 2.23 -14.07 -8.07
CA TYR A 48 2.77 -13.01 -8.92
C TYR A 48 3.96 -12.28 -8.25
N ALA A 49 3.83 -11.88 -6.98
CA ALA A 49 4.93 -11.26 -6.25
C ALA A 49 6.16 -12.19 -6.13
N SER A 50 5.94 -13.49 -5.95
CA SER A 50 6.98 -14.51 -5.86
C SER A 50 7.70 -14.74 -7.19
N ALA A 51 6.97 -14.75 -8.32
CA ALA A 51 7.53 -14.89 -9.66
C ALA A 51 8.47 -13.72 -10.04
N ALA A 52 8.28 -12.54 -9.44
CA ALA A 52 9.17 -11.39 -9.67
C ALA A 52 10.63 -11.65 -9.25
N TYR A 53 10.90 -12.67 -8.44
CA TYR A 53 12.24 -13.08 -8.01
C TYR A 53 12.96 -14.04 -8.97
N ILE A 54 12.31 -14.48 -10.05
CA ILE A 54 12.95 -15.32 -11.04
C ILE A 54 14.03 -14.53 -11.78
N SER A 55 15.24 -15.11 -11.80
CA SER A 55 16.41 -14.51 -12.44
C SER A 55 16.47 -14.78 -13.94
N ASP A 56 15.90 -15.91 -14.40
CA ASP A 56 15.81 -16.20 -15.83
C ASP A 56 14.69 -15.37 -16.46
N LEU A 57 15.10 -14.29 -17.14
CA LEU A 57 14.17 -13.38 -17.80
C LEU A 57 13.44 -14.03 -18.98
N THR A 58 14.02 -15.07 -19.60
CA THR A 58 13.37 -15.79 -20.69
C THR A 58 12.19 -16.58 -20.13
N GLU A 59 12.42 -17.39 -19.09
CA GLU A 59 11.36 -18.17 -18.44
C GLU A 59 10.29 -17.28 -17.83
N LEU A 60 10.68 -16.14 -17.26
CA LEU A 60 9.73 -15.17 -16.71
C LEU A 60 8.89 -14.52 -17.83
N PHE A 61 9.50 -14.14 -18.96
CA PHE A 61 8.76 -13.55 -20.09
C PHE A 61 7.81 -14.56 -20.76
N THR A 62 8.24 -15.81 -20.92
CA THR A 62 7.41 -16.87 -21.50
C THR A 62 6.42 -17.47 -20.50
N TRP A 63 6.46 -17.02 -19.24
CA TRP A 63 5.64 -17.52 -18.14
C TRP A 63 5.77 -19.04 -17.93
N THR A 64 6.99 -19.55 -18.04
CA THR A 64 7.34 -20.98 -17.88
C THR A 64 8.25 -21.24 -16.67
N CYS A 65 8.44 -20.24 -15.82
CA CYS A 65 9.30 -20.33 -14.65
C CYS A 65 8.74 -21.27 -13.58
N SER A 66 9.60 -21.70 -12.65
CA SER A 66 9.22 -22.57 -11.52
C SER A 66 8.22 -21.99 -10.52
N ARG A 67 7.82 -20.72 -10.70
CA ARG A 67 6.84 -19.98 -9.89
C ARG A 67 5.70 -19.40 -10.75
N CYS A 68 5.62 -19.81 -12.01
CA CYS A 68 4.71 -19.29 -13.04
C CYS A 68 3.59 -20.31 -13.35
N ASP A 69 3.20 -21.10 -12.37
CA ASP A 69 2.24 -22.19 -12.49
C ASP A 69 0.96 -21.93 -11.68
N ASP A 70 0.15 -22.98 -11.53
CA ASP A 70 -1.08 -23.03 -10.74
C ASP A 70 -2.05 -21.86 -10.99
N LEU A 71 -2.13 -20.93 -10.04
CA LEU A 71 -3.13 -19.87 -9.98
C LEU A 71 -2.83 -18.72 -10.95
N THR A 72 -1.62 -18.69 -11.50
CA THR A 72 -1.16 -17.65 -12.45
C THR A 72 -1.14 -18.13 -13.91
N GLN A 73 -1.67 -19.33 -14.19
CA GLN A 73 -1.64 -19.91 -15.52
C GLN A 73 -2.32 -19.02 -16.57
N GLY A 74 -1.69 -18.91 -17.75
CA GLY A 74 -2.21 -18.12 -18.87
C GLY A 74 -1.99 -16.62 -18.73
N PHE A 75 -1.11 -16.19 -17.83
CA PHE A 75 -0.65 -14.81 -17.77
C PHE A 75 0.17 -14.45 -19.01
N GLU A 76 -0.15 -13.30 -19.60
CA GLU A 76 0.53 -12.79 -20.79
C GLU A 76 1.40 -11.61 -20.39
N VAL A 77 2.72 -11.82 -20.35
CA VAL A 77 3.68 -10.75 -20.05
C VAL A 77 3.72 -9.76 -21.22
N ILE A 78 3.53 -8.48 -20.91
CA ILE A 78 3.61 -7.36 -21.86
C ILE A 78 5.00 -6.74 -21.82
N GLU A 79 5.57 -6.60 -20.62
CA GLU A 79 6.87 -5.96 -20.43
C GLU A 79 7.59 -6.55 -19.22
N LEU A 80 8.87 -6.88 -19.39
CA LEU A 80 9.81 -7.07 -18.28
C LEU A 80 10.66 -5.81 -18.15
N VAL A 81 10.73 -5.26 -16.95
CA VAL A 81 11.50 -4.04 -16.68
C VAL A 81 12.62 -4.37 -15.72
N VAL A 82 13.85 -4.17 -16.17
CA VAL A 82 15.07 -4.40 -15.38
C VAL A 82 15.92 -3.14 -15.38
N ASP A 83 16.07 -2.53 -14.20
CA ASP A 83 17.01 -1.44 -13.98
C ASP A 83 18.31 -2.04 -13.45
N VAL A 84 19.27 -2.26 -14.34
CA VAL A 84 20.55 -2.91 -13.99
C VAL A 84 21.37 -2.07 -13.03
N GLN A 85 21.32 -0.74 -13.16
CA GLN A 85 22.11 0.19 -12.34
C GLN A 85 21.68 0.13 -10.87
N HIS A 86 20.38 0.00 -10.62
CA HIS A 86 19.81 0.00 -9.28
C HIS A 86 19.34 -1.39 -8.81
N CYS A 87 19.63 -2.44 -9.60
CA CYS A 87 19.24 -3.83 -9.34
C CYS A 87 17.72 -4.02 -9.11
N LEU A 88 16.89 -3.24 -9.80
CA LEU A 88 15.43 -3.32 -9.68
C LEU A 88 14.85 -4.20 -10.80
N GLN A 89 13.76 -4.90 -10.48
CA GLN A 89 13.06 -5.74 -11.43
C GLN A 89 11.56 -5.65 -11.19
N SER A 90 10.80 -5.55 -12.27
CA SER A 90 9.34 -5.62 -12.26
C SER A 90 8.83 -6.16 -13.59
N TYR A 91 7.56 -6.51 -13.65
CA TYR A 91 6.91 -6.85 -14.90
C TYR A 91 5.47 -6.36 -14.93
N VAL A 92 4.96 -6.20 -16.14
CA VAL A 92 3.55 -5.89 -16.43
C VAL A 92 3.01 -6.95 -17.37
N GLY A 93 1.84 -7.47 -17.08
CA GLY A 93 1.15 -8.40 -17.97
C GLY A 93 -0.34 -8.43 -17.71
N VAL A 94 -1.05 -9.24 -18.49
CA VAL A 94 -2.51 -9.39 -18.42
C VAL A 94 -2.87 -10.77 -17.90
N SER A 95 -3.68 -10.81 -16.86
CA SER A 95 -4.29 -12.02 -16.34
C SER A 95 -5.71 -12.14 -16.86
N LYS A 96 -5.98 -13.16 -17.67
CA LYS A 96 -7.32 -13.44 -18.20
C LYS A 96 -8.28 -13.90 -17.12
N SER A 97 -7.80 -14.67 -16.12
CA SER A 97 -8.63 -15.17 -15.03
C SER A 97 -9.09 -14.05 -14.10
N LEU A 98 -8.22 -13.06 -13.83
CA LEU A 98 -8.55 -11.88 -13.04
C LEU A 98 -9.22 -10.77 -13.86
N ASN A 99 -9.18 -10.87 -15.20
CA ASN A 99 -9.57 -9.80 -16.12
C ASN A 99 -8.88 -8.46 -15.76
N ALA A 100 -7.58 -8.51 -15.48
CA ALA A 100 -6.82 -7.39 -14.94
C ALA A 100 -5.40 -7.31 -15.53
N ILE A 101 -4.87 -6.09 -15.56
CA ILE A 101 -3.44 -5.84 -15.74
C ILE A 101 -2.77 -6.05 -14.37
N VAL A 102 -1.82 -6.97 -14.30
CA VAL A 102 -1.05 -7.22 -13.08
C VAL A 102 0.35 -6.62 -13.23
N ILE A 103 0.75 -5.87 -12.22
CA ILE A 103 2.06 -5.25 -12.10
C ILE A 103 2.72 -5.82 -10.84
N ALA A 104 3.88 -6.47 -10.98
CA ALA A 104 4.59 -7.03 -9.84
C ALA A 104 6.01 -6.49 -9.73
N PHE A 105 6.42 -6.17 -8.50
CA PHE A 105 7.75 -5.67 -8.19
C PHE A 105 8.53 -6.69 -7.36
N ARG A 106 9.79 -6.91 -7.75
CA ARG A 106 10.75 -7.68 -6.95
C ARG A 106 11.23 -6.85 -5.77
N GLY A 107 11.33 -7.47 -4.60
CA GLY A 107 12.04 -6.89 -3.48
C GLY A 107 13.56 -7.13 -3.53
N THR A 108 14.21 -6.98 -2.39
CA THR A 108 15.64 -7.24 -2.24
C THR A 108 15.94 -8.74 -2.39
N GLN A 109 17.05 -9.10 -3.04
CA GLN A 109 17.51 -10.50 -3.09
C GLN A 109 17.79 -11.02 -1.67
N GLU A 110 17.53 -12.31 -1.44
CA GLU A 110 17.57 -12.92 -0.10
C GLU A 110 18.93 -12.73 0.60
N ASN A 111 20.04 -12.80 -0.13
CA ASN A 111 21.39 -12.60 0.40
C ASN A 111 21.71 -11.16 0.84
N SER A 112 20.83 -10.21 0.54
CA SER A 112 21.01 -8.77 0.81
C SER A 112 19.93 -8.19 1.72
N ILE A 113 18.96 -9.01 2.16
CA ILE A 113 17.83 -8.56 2.99
C ILE A 113 18.31 -7.99 4.33
N GLN A 114 19.30 -8.60 4.97
CA GLN A 114 19.82 -8.14 6.26
C GLN A 114 20.39 -6.72 6.16
N ASN A 115 21.22 -6.45 5.14
CA ASN A 115 21.78 -5.12 4.91
C ASN A 115 20.67 -4.08 4.66
N TRP A 116 19.61 -4.46 3.93
CA TRP A 116 18.46 -3.60 3.69
C TRP A 116 17.66 -3.33 4.97
N ILE A 117 17.47 -4.34 5.82
CA ILE A 117 16.80 -4.20 7.12
C ILE A 117 17.57 -3.22 8.01
N GLU A 118 18.89 -3.34 8.07
CA GLU A 118 19.75 -2.40 8.81
C GLU A 118 19.57 -0.97 8.27
N ASP A 119 19.64 -0.78 6.96
CA ASP A 119 19.42 0.52 6.31
C ASP A 119 18.06 1.14 6.66
N LEU A 120 16.99 0.34 6.65
CA LEU A 120 15.64 0.78 6.99
C LEU A 120 15.49 1.14 8.47
N TYR A 121 16.30 0.55 9.33
CA TYR A 121 16.32 0.89 10.74
C TYR A 121 16.85 2.32 10.97
N TRP A 122 17.88 2.71 10.20
CA TRP A 122 18.59 3.99 10.39
C TRP A 122 18.08 5.14 9.53
N LYS A 123 17.49 4.88 8.36
CA LYS A 123 17.02 5.93 7.44
C LYS A 123 15.68 6.53 7.88
N GLN A 124 15.70 7.82 8.19
CA GLN A 124 14.54 8.58 8.66
C GLN A 124 13.77 9.24 7.49
N LEU A 125 12.58 9.78 7.78
CA LEU A 125 11.75 10.54 6.85
C LEU A 125 12.50 11.80 6.37
N ASP A 126 13.06 11.75 5.17
CA ASP A 126 13.90 12.81 4.59
C ASP A 126 13.37 13.35 3.25
N GLN A 127 12.47 12.64 2.58
CA GLN A 127 11.87 13.06 1.32
C GLN A 127 10.45 13.60 1.50
N MET A 128 10.20 14.83 1.05
CA MET A 128 8.84 15.38 0.94
C MET A 128 8.13 14.80 -0.29
N TYR A 129 6.87 14.42 -0.16
CA TYR A 129 6.05 14.01 -1.29
C TYR A 129 5.61 15.24 -2.11
N PRO A 130 5.82 15.27 -3.43
CA PRO A 130 5.51 16.46 -4.24
C PRO A 130 4.04 16.88 -4.15
N GLY A 131 3.81 18.19 -4.05
CA GLY A 131 2.45 18.75 -4.04
C GLY A 131 1.67 18.53 -2.74
N MET A 132 2.29 17.94 -1.71
CA MET A 132 1.64 17.70 -0.43
C MET A 132 2.51 18.16 0.75
N PRO A 133 2.20 19.34 1.33
CA PRO A 133 2.85 19.82 2.55
C PRO A 133 2.77 18.77 3.67
N ASP A 134 3.86 18.64 4.41
CA ASP A 134 4.01 17.72 5.56
C ASP A 134 3.90 16.22 5.26
N ALA A 135 3.60 15.80 4.03
CA ALA A 135 3.71 14.39 3.64
C ALA A 135 5.18 14.05 3.39
N MET A 136 5.68 13.12 4.19
CA MET A 136 7.05 12.63 4.10
C MET A 136 7.04 11.16 3.73
N VAL A 137 8.00 10.75 2.92
CA VAL A 137 8.15 9.37 2.41
C VAL A 137 9.59 8.90 2.58
N HIS A 138 9.79 7.58 2.54
CA HIS A 138 11.13 6.99 2.55
C HIS A 138 11.83 7.30 1.23
N HIS A 139 12.91 8.08 1.27
CA HIS A 139 13.63 8.51 0.07
C HIS A 139 14.06 7.34 -0.82
N GLY A 140 14.60 6.26 -0.24
CA GLY A 140 15.06 5.12 -1.04
C GLY A 140 13.95 4.42 -1.83
N PHE A 141 12.76 4.29 -1.24
CA PHE A 141 11.63 3.64 -1.93
C PHE A 141 11.01 4.57 -2.96
N TYR A 142 10.87 5.85 -2.61
CA TYR A 142 10.39 6.87 -3.52
C TYR A 142 11.30 6.97 -4.76
N PHE A 143 12.62 7.03 -4.54
CA PHE A 143 13.63 7.06 -5.60
C PHE A 143 13.56 5.81 -6.47
N ALA A 144 13.53 4.62 -5.87
CA ALA A 144 13.52 3.35 -6.59
C ALA A 144 12.36 3.26 -7.60
N TYR A 145 11.19 3.81 -7.27
CA TYR A 145 10.08 3.88 -8.22
C TYR A 145 10.18 5.11 -9.15
N HIS A 146 10.24 6.34 -8.61
CA HIS A 146 10.04 7.56 -9.40
C HIS A 146 11.25 8.02 -10.21
N ASN A 147 12.46 7.67 -9.77
CA ASN A 147 13.72 8.24 -10.28
C ASN A 147 14.60 7.21 -11.00
N THR A 148 14.01 6.08 -11.40
CA THR A 148 14.69 5.02 -12.16
C THR A 148 13.95 4.74 -13.47
N THR A 149 14.44 3.78 -14.25
CA THR A 149 13.77 3.33 -15.48
C THR A 149 12.44 2.62 -15.24
N ILE A 150 12.16 2.24 -13.99
CA ILE A 150 10.97 1.48 -13.58
C ILE A 150 9.66 2.20 -13.94
N ARG A 151 9.46 3.41 -13.40
CA ARG A 151 8.20 4.17 -13.58
C ARG A 151 7.83 4.39 -15.05
N PRO A 152 8.69 4.98 -15.92
CA PRO A 152 8.30 5.24 -17.30
C PRO A 152 8.02 3.96 -18.09
N ALA A 153 8.76 2.87 -17.83
CA ALA A 153 8.53 1.60 -18.50
C ALA A 153 7.19 0.96 -18.10
N ILE A 154 6.85 0.95 -16.81
CA ILE A 154 5.56 0.44 -16.32
C ILE A 154 4.40 1.25 -16.86
N VAL A 155 4.45 2.58 -16.76
CA VAL A 155 3.39 3.46 -17.27
C VAL A 155 3.14 3.18 -18.76
N SER A 156 4.22 3.10 -19.55
CA SER A 156 4.12 2.81 -20.97
C SER A 156 3.56 1.41 -21.26
N ALA A 157 3.92 0.41 -20.46
CA ALA A 157 3.39 -0.95 -20.58
C ALA A 157 1.89 -1.02 -20.25
N VAL A 158 1.44 -0.34 -19.19
CA VAL A 158 0.02 -0.23 -18.82
C VAL A 158 -0.78 0.46 -19.92
N GLU A 159 -0.26 1.54 -20.51
CA GLU A 159 -0.89 2.23 -21.64
C GLU A 159 -1.04 1.30 -22.86
N ARG A 160 0.01 0.53 -23.19
CA ARG A 160 -0.06 -0.48 -24.27
C ARG A 160 -1.09 -1.56 -23.96
N ALA A 161 -1.09 -2.08 -22.74
CA ALA A 161 -2.03 -3.10 -22.29
C ALA A 161 -3.49 -2.61 -22.45
N ARG A 162 -3.80 -1.41 -21.96
CA ARG A 162 -5.14 -0.83 -22.07
C ARG A 162 -5.55 -0.56 -23.52
N LYS A 163 -4.61 -0.16 -24.38
CA LYS A 163 -4.88 0.03 -25.80
C LYS A 163 -5.26 -1.28 -26.51
N PHE A 164 -4.67 -2.40 -26.12
CA PHE A 164 -4.89 -3.69 -26.77
C PHE A 164 -6.07 -4.48 -26.17
N TYR A 165 -6.17 -4.51 -24.84
CA TYR A 165 -7.15 -5.32 -24.10
C TYR A 165 -8.35 -4.53 -23.58
N GLY A 166 -8.35 -3.20 -23.72
CA GLY A 166 -9.42 -2.33 -23.23
C GLY A 166 -9.21 -1.85 -21.79
N ASN A 167 -10.28 -1.32 -21.19
CA ASN A 167 -10.22 -0.73 -19.84
C ASN A 167 -10.30 -1.81 -18.74
N LEU A 168 -9.23 -2.61 -18.63
CA LEU A 168 -9.07 -3.60 -17.57
C LEU A 168 -8.75 -2.94 -16.22
N ASP A 169 -9.13 -3.64 -15.14
CA ASP A 169 -8.72 -3.29 -13.79
C ASP A 169 -7.19 -3.41 -13.65
N ILE A 170 -6.61 -2.66 -12.71
CA ILE A 170 -5.16 -2.69 -12.47
C ILE A 170 -4.91 -3.23 -11.08
N MET A 171 -4.12 -4.29 -10.99
CA MET A 171 -3.69 -4.89 -9.73
C MET A 171 -2.17 -4.75 -9.60
N VAL A 172 -1.74 -4.15 -8.50
CA VAL A 172 -0.32 -3.92 -8.22
C VAL A 172 0.09 -4.73 -7.01
N THR A 173 1.17 -5.50 -7.13
CA THR A 173 1.65 -6.40 -6.07
C THR A 173 3.17 -6.36 -5.92
N GLY A 174 3.64 -6.81 -4.76
CA GLY A 174 5.06 -6.92 -4.47
C GLY A 174 5.30 -7.44 -3.05
N HIS A 175 6.44 -8.09 -2.88
CA HIS A 175 6.90 -8.60 -1.59
C HIS A 175 8.07 -7.76 -1.05
N SER A 176 8.13 -7.56 0.26
CA SER A 176 9.21 -6.82 0.94
C SER A 176 9.36 -5.40 0.35
N MET A 177 10.56 -4.99 -0.06
CA MET A 177 10.81 -3.73 -0.78
C MET A 177 9.92 -3.57 -2.03
N GLY A 178 9.60 -4.67 -2.73
CA GLY A 178 8.71 -4.65 -3.89
C GLY A 178 7.30 -4.19 -3.52
N GLY A 179 6.83 -4.48 -2.30
CA GLY A 179 5.57 -3.95 -1.79
C GLY A 179 5.60 -2.42 -1.65
N ALA A 180 6.72 -1.86 -1.21
CA ALA A 180 6.86 -0.41 -1.11
C ALA A 180 6.78 0.27 -2.49
N MET A 181 7.41 -0.32 -3.50
CA MET A 181 7.32 0.14 -4.89
C MET A 181 5.91 -0.04 -5.47
N ALA A 182 5.24 -1.15 -5.17
CA ALA A 182 3.86 -1.41 -5.56
C ALA A 182 2.89 -0.35 -5.02
N ALA A 183 3.04 0.05 -3.76
CA ALA A 183 2.26 1.12 -3.18
C ALA A 183 2.48 2.46 -3.92
N PHE A 184 3.73 2.88 -4.15
CA PHE A 184 3.99 4.10 -4.91
C PHE A 184 3.44 4.03 -6.34
N CYS A 185 3.55 2.87 -6.99
CA CYS A 185 3.02 2.66 -8.33
C CYS A 185 1.49 2.78 -8.36
N GLY A 186 0.78 2.16 -7.42
CA GLY A 186 -0.68 2.28 -7.36
C GLY A 186 -1.13 3.72 -7.16
N LEU A 187 -0.43 4.47 -6.30
CA LEU A 187 -0.71 5.90 -6.08
C LEU A 187 -0.42 6.75 -7.34
N ASP A 188 0.70 6.54 -8.01
CA ASP A 188 1.06 7.30 -9.22
C ASP A 188 0.09 7.04 -10.38
N LEU A 189 -0.34 5.78 -10.56
CA LEU A 189 -1.36 5.43 -11.56
C LEU A 189 -2.71 6.12 -11.28
N ALA A 190 -3.10 6.22 -10.02
CA ALA A 190 -4.33 6.92 -9.63
C ALA A 190 -4.22 8.45 -9.76
N VAL A 191 -3.11 9.05 -9.31
CA VAL A 191 -2.94 10.51 -9.25
C VAL A 191 -2.50 11.10 -10.58
N SER A 192 -1.43 10.56 -11.17
CA SER A 192 -0.78 11.15 -12.36
C SER A 192 -1.47 10.73 -13.66
N HIS A 193 -2.06 9.52 -13.69
CA HIS A 193 -2.69 8.95 -14.88
C HIS A 193 -4.21 8.84 -14.79
N ASN A 194 -4.79 9.22 -13.64
CA ASN A 194 -6.24 9.22 -13.39
C ASN A 194 -6.91 7.86 -13.65
N TYR A 195 -6.15 6.76 -13.50
CA TYR A 195 -6.69 5.43 -13.66
C TYR A 195 -7.60 5.10 -12.48
N GLN A 196 -8.85 4.76 -12.81
CA GLN A 196 -9.81 4.22 -11.86
C GLN A 196 -9.58 2.72 -11.68
N ASN A 197 -10.08 2.15 -10.58
CA ASN A 197 -10.00 0.71 -10.25
C ASN A 197 -8.57 0.18 -10.10
N VAL A 198 -7.71 0.95 -9.44
CA VAL A 198 -6.38 0.48 -9.02
C VAL A 198 -6.52 -0.22 -7.66
N GLN A 199 -6.17 -1.50 -7.62
CA GLN A 199 -6.07 -2.29 -6.41
C GLN A 199 -4.60 -2.58 -6.10
N VAL A 200 -4.21 -2.42 -4.84
CA VAL A 200 -2.85 -2.73 -4.40
C VAL A 200 -2.91 -3.82 -3.34
N MET A 201 -2.12 -4.88 -3.50
CA MET A 201 -1.96 -5.90 -2.47
C MET A 201 -0.49 -6.23 -2.30
N THR A 202 0.03 -6.05 -1.09
CA THR A 202 1.46 -6.20 -0.82
C THR A 202 1.71 -7.21 0.28
N PHE A 203 2.87 -7.86 0.26
CA PHE A 203 3.24 -8.91 1.21
C PHE A 203 4.53 -8.51 1.94
N GLY A 204 4.51 -8.47 3.28
CA GLY A 204 5.69 -8.07 4.06
C GLY A 204 6.16 -6.64 3.76
N GLN A 205 5.22 -5.72 3.43
CA GLN A 205 5.57 -4.36 3.02
C GLN A 205 6.11 -3.54 4.21
N PRO A 206 7.27 -2.86 4.09
CA PRO A 206 7.71 -1.89 5.09
C PRO A 206 6.83 -0.63 5.10
N ARG A 207 6.95 0.20 6.14
CA ARG A 207 6.35 1.53 6.16
C ARG A 207 7.05 2.42 5.13
N ILE A 208 6.27 3.22 4.39
CA ILE A 208 6.81 4.01 3.28
C ILE A 208 6.68 5.52 3.44
N GLY A 209 5.92 5.99 4.43
CA GLY A 209 5.77 7.41 4.70
C GLY A 209 5.19 7.68 6.07
N ASN A 210 4.99 8.96 6.38
CA ASN A 210 4.43 9.40 7.66
C ASN A 210 2.91 9.34 7.69
N ALA A 211 2.31 9.69 8.83
CA ALA A 211 0.86 9.66 9.01
C ALA A 211 0.08 10.56 8.01
N VAL A 212 0.67 11.69 7.58
CA VAL A 212 0.06 12.58 6.58
C VAL A 212 0.00 11.88 5.23
N PHE A 213 1.12 11.30 4.79
CA PHE A 213 1.19 10.51 3.57
C PHE A 213 0.26 9.29 3.60
N ALA A 214 0.25 8.54 4.71
CA ALA A 214 -0.62 7.37 4.87
C ALA A 214 -2.12 7.74 4.73
N SER A 215 -2.53 8.85 5.35
CA SER A 215 -3.91 9.33 5.25
C SER A 215 -4.27 9.76 3.83
N TYR A 216 -3.34 10.43 3.14
CA TYR A 216 -3.52 10.79 1.73
C TYR A 216 -3.65 9.55 0.84
N TYR A 217 -2.73 8.60 0.99
CA TYR A 217 -2.71 7.36 0.24
C TYR A 217 -4.06 6.63 0.35
N SER A 218 -4.57 6.43 1.57
CA SER A 218 -5.82 5.71 1.81
C SER A 218 -7.05 6.36 1.19
N ASN A 219 -7.04 7.67 0.97
CA ASN A 219 -8.14 8.37 0.31
C ASN A 219 -8.10 8.19 -1.20
N ILE A 220 -6.92 8.06 -1.79
CA ILE A 220 -6.74 7.95 -3.24
C ILE A 220 -6.81 6.49 -3.72
N VAL A 221 -6.19 5.57 -2.97
CA VAL A 221 -6.16 4.14 -3.29
C VAL A 221 -6.74 3.36 -2.11
N PRO A 222 -8.08 3.43 -1.88
CA PRO A 222 -8.71 2.79 -0.74
C PRO A 222 -8.76 1.26 -0.86
N ASN A 223 -8.65 0.71 -2.07
CA ASN A 223 -8.57 -0.73 -2.31
C ASN A 223 -7.13 -1.23 -2.16
N THR A 224 -6.57 -1.03 -0.97
CA THR A 224 -5.21 -1.46 -0.63
C THR A 224 -5.19 -2.37 0.59
N PHE A 225 -4.55 -3.53 0.43
CA PHE A 225 -4.37 -4.53 1.48
C PHE A 225 -2.89 -4.85 1.68
N ARG A 226 -2.44 -4.84 2.93
CA ARG A 226 -1.09 -5.22 3.33
C ARG A 226 -1.15 -6.53 4.10
N VAL A 227 -0.65 -7.60 3.51
CA VAL A 227 -0.58 -8.91 4.14
C VAL A 227 0.74 -9.02 4.92
N THR A 228 0.65 -9.35 6.21
CA THR A 228 1.77 -9.54 7.13
C THR A 228 1.76 -10.99 7.65
N ASN A 229 2.93 -11.57 7.92
CA ASN A 229 3.04 -12.97 8.34
C ASN A 229 3.82 -13.12 9.65
N GLY A 230 3.17 -13.68 10.67
CA GLY A 230 3.75 -14.00 11.96
C GLY A 230 4.48 -12.81 12.57
N ASN A 231 5.79 -12.99 12.79
CA ASN A 231 6.70 -12.00 13.35
C ASN A 231 7.69 -11.48 12.29
N ASP A 232 7.27 -11.39 11.02
CA ASP A 232 8.08 -10.76 9.97
C ASP A 232 8.49 -9.35 10.38
N ILE A 233 9.79 -9.09 10.45
CA ILE A 233 10.35 -7.81 10.89
C ILE A 233 10.11 -6.67 9.88
N VAL A 234 9.96 -6.97 8.59
CA VAL A 234 9.96 -5.95 7.52
C VAL A 234 8.77 -4.98 7.67
N PRO A 235 7.52 -5.42 7.93
CA PRO A 235 6.41 -4.53 8.24
C PRO A 235 6.62 -3.60 9.44
N HIS A 236 7.52 -3.93 10.36
CA HIS A 236 7.82 -3.09 11.51
C HIS A 236 8.92 -2.05 11.24
N LEU A 237 9.40 -1.97 9.99
CA LEU A 237 10.45 -1.06 9.56
C LEU A 237 9.96 -0.08 8.48
N PRO A 238 10.49 1.16 8.44
CA PRO A 238 11.27 1.79 9.50
C PRO A 238 10.51 1.89 10.85
N PRO A 239 11.21 2.05 11.99
CA PRO A 239 10.59 1.95 13.31
C PRO A 239 9.49 2.97 13.57
N PHE A 240 8.43 2.52 14.25
CA PHE A 240 7.38 3.38 14.76
C PHE A 240 7.72 3.90 16.16
N TYR A 241 7.77 5.22 16.34
CA TYR A 241 8.06 5.86 17.62
C TYR A 241 6.81 6.50 18.23
N SER A 242 6.22 5.83 19.23
CA SER A 242 5.00 6.29 19.90
C SER A 242 5.08 7.69 20.52
N TYR A 243 6.27 8.12 20.95
CA TYR A 243 6.49 9.45 21.56
C TYR A 243 6.61 10.59 20.53
N PHE A 244 6.84 10.27 19.24
CA PHE A 244 6.96 11.26 18.16
C PHE A 244 6.10 10.89 16.93
N PRO A 245 4.77 10.72 17.09
CA PRO A 245 3.91 10.12 16.07
C PRO A 245 3.78 10.98 14.80
N ARG A 246 4.02 12.29 14.88
CA ARG A 246 3.98 13.19 13.71
C ARG A 246 5.24 13.11 12.84
N LYS A 247 6.34 12.57 13.37
CA LYS A 247 7.63 12.46 12.68
C LYS A 247 8.06 10.99 12.49
N THR A 248 7.14 10.04 12.67
CA THR A 248 7.42 8.62 12.49
C THR A 248 6.75 8.10 11.23
N TYR A 249 7.29 7.00 10.72
CA TYR A 249 6.69 6.25 9.65
C TYR A 249 5.39 5.61 10.16
N ARG A 250 4.37 5.56 9.30
CA ARG A 250 3.08 4.98 9.60
C ARG A 250 2.56 4.24 8.37
N HIS A 251 2.01 3.07 8.58
CA HIS A 251 1.27 2.35 7.57
C HIS A 251 -0.08 2.99 7.28
N PHE A 252 -0.52 2.85 6.04
CA PHE A 252 -1.91 3.04 5.65
C PHE A 252 -2.72 1.75 5.89
N PRO A 253 -4.04 1.84 6.14
CA PRO A 253 -4.93 0.68 6.09
C PRO A 253 -4.97 0.02 4.71
N ARG A 254 -5.35 -1.26 4.60
CA ARG A 254 -5.74 -2.19 5.67
C ARG A 254 -4.73 -3.33 5.82
N GLU A 255 -4.38 -3.68 7.06
CA GLU A 255 -3.56 -4.87 7.33
C GLU A 255 -4.39 -6.15 7.36
N VAL A 256 -3.82 -7.23 6.85
CA VAL A 256 -4.29 -8.61 7.03
C VAL A 256 -3.15 -9.42 7.61
N TRP A 257 -3.29 -9.80 8.88
CA TRP A 257 -2.25 -10.52 9.62
C TRP A 257 -2.51 -12.03 9.60
N LEU A 258 -1.58 -12.76 9.02
CA LEU A 258 -1.53 -14.22 9.03
C LEU A 258 -0.62 -14.66 10.17
N TYR A 259 -1.10 -15.51 11.08
CA TYR A 259 -0.27 -16.01 12.18
C TYR A 259 -0.71 -17.38 12.64
N ASP A 260 0.23 -18.15 13.16
CA ASP A 260 -0.02 -19.50 13.63
C ASP A 260 -0.40 -19.52 15.12
N VAL A 261 -1.45 -20.28 15.45
CA VAL A 261 -1.87 -20.55 16.83
C VAL A 261 -1.70 -22.03 17.11
N GLY A 262 -0.89 -22.34 18.12
CA GLY A 262 -0.68 -23.71 18.60
C GLY A 262 -1.72 -24.11 19.65
N PHE A 263 -2.33 -25.30 19.50
CA PHE A 263 -3.13 -25.95 20.53
C PHE A 263 -2.68 -27.41 20.69
N GLY A 264 -1.83 -27.68 21.70
CA GLY A 264 -1.19 -28.98 21.86
C GLY A 264 -0.20 -29.26 20.71
N SER A 265 -0.43 -30.34 19.96
CA SER A 265 0.38 -30.71 18.78
C SER A 265 -0.13 -30.12 17.46
N PHE A 266 -1.26 -29.39 17.47
CA PHE A 266 -1.86 -28.80 16.28
C PHE A 266 -1.42 -27.35 16.11
N ILE A 267 -1.07 -26.97 14.88
CA ILE A 267 -0.79 -25.59 14.47
C ILE A 267 -1.87 -25.19 13.47
N TYR A 268 -2.60 -24.11 13.75
CA TYR A 268 -3.61 -23.55 12.88
C TYR A 268 -3.20 -22.16 12.42
N GLN A 269 -3.20 -21.91 11.11
CA GLN A 269 -3.01 -20.58 10.57
C GLN A 269 -4.30 -19.78 10.72
N VAL A 270 -4.18 -18.58 11.28
CA VAL A 270 -5.27 -17.62 11.49
C VAL A 270 -5.07 -16.44 10.57
N GLU A 271 -6.13 -16.05 9.85
CA GLU A 271 -6.20 -14.81 9.09
C GLU A 271 -7.02 -13.78 9.84
N LYS A 272 -6.40 -12.64 10.17
CA LYS A 272 -7.06 -11.52 10.84
C LYS A 272 -7.02 -10.26 9.98
N VAL A 273 -8.20 -9.81 9.57
CA VAL A 273 -8.37 -8.50 8.90
C VAL A 273 -8.43 -7.42 9.97
N CYS A 274 -7.44 -6.52 9.97
CA CYS A 274 -7.26 -5.48 10.98
C CYS A 274 -8.11 -4.25 10.71
N ASP A 275 -8.15 -3.33 11.68
CA ASP A 275 -8.94 -2.11 11.55
C ASP A 275 -8.41 -1.13 10.46
N GLY A 276 -9.12 -0.01 10.31
CA GLY A 276 -8.78 1.04 9.33
C GLY A 276 -7.68 2.02 9.79
N SER A 277 -7.02 1.80 10.93
CA SER A 277 -6.06 2.75 11.50
C SER A 277 -4.67 2.70 10.83
N GLY A 278 -4.38 1.58 10.16
CA GLY A 278 -3.08 1.25 9.58
C GLY A 278 -2.07 0.65 10.57
N GLU A 279 -2.24 0.83 11.89
CA GLU A 279 -1.33 0.34 12.94
C GLU A 279 -2.15 -0.23 14.13
N ASP A 280 -3.06 -1.16 13.82
CA ASP A 280 -3.97 -1.79 14.78
C ASP A 280 -3.15 -2.47 15.90
N PRO A 281 -3.28 -2.04 17.17
CA PRO A 281 -2.50 -2.63 18.28
C PRO A 281 -2.83 -4.09 18.55
N SER A 282 -3.89 -4.63 17.95
CA SER A 282 -4.29 -6.03 18.08
C SER A 282 -3.79 -6.92 16.93
N CYS A 283 -3.08 -6.35 15.95
CA CYS A 283 -2.48 -7.06 14.82
C CYS A 283 -0.95 -7.08 14.91
N CYS A 284 -0.26 -7.32 13.79
CA CYS A 284 1.20 -7.34 13.74
C CYS A 284 1.72 -5.92 14.04
N ARG A 285 2.14 -5.68 15.28
CA ARG A 285 2.66 -4.39 15.74
C ARG A 285 4.04 -4.50 16.39
#